data_AF-A0A1S3INB9-F1
#
_entry.id   AF-A0A1S3INB9-F1
#
_cell.length_a   1.000
_cell.length_b   1.000
_cell.length_c   1.000
_cell.angle_alpha   90.00
_cell.angle_beta   90.00
_cell.angle_gamma   90.00
#
_symmetry.space_group_name_H-M   'P 1'
#
loop_
_entity.id
_entity.type
_entity.pdbx_description
1 polymer ?
#
loop_
_entity_poly.entity_id
_entity_poly.type
_entity_poly.pdbx_seq_one_letter_code
_entity_poly.pdbx_strand_id
1 'polypeptide(L)'
;MLFMSNTALRSWGLVRGIKLSWGLTKLVQPASRLNNALQPEPYPQPARRLTTGTLRLGRLPSDFPYVTGSEHWKRKVRNLYKRYDSNADGYVTEEDFIALGKRIAEIRNLDGEKANHVIDKCLHRWEGIAGNKNKLTEDEYLQSIHSLTIQSRSRPELYHGFVSGDFKMMDIDDDGIVSKDEHVAFFYGLKVPKQFSNEMFAIMDTDKNGLITFEEFAEGFLEFWLTEDPNNKYNNFYGPLVD
;
A
#
# COMPACT_ATOMS: atom_id res chain seq x y z
N MET A 1 -7.35 -16.39 -30.21
CA MET A 1 -7.33 -14.92 -30.36
C MET A 1 -8.60 -14.40 -29.68
N LEU A 2 -8.52 -14.13 -28.38
CA LEU A 2 -9.65 -13.68 -27.56
C LEU A 2 -9.32 -12.27 -27.06
N PHE A 3 -10.03 -11.28 -27.59
CA PHE A 3 -10.00 -9.91 -27.12
C PHE A 3 -10.67 -9.85 -25.74
N MET A 4 -9.88 -9.60 -24.68
CA MET A 4 -10.44 -9.17 -23.39
C MET A 4 -10.53 -7.64 -23.38
N SER A 5 -11.70 -7.17 -22.97
CA SER A 5 -12.17 -5.79 -23.03
C SER A 5 -11.45 -4.87 -22.03
N ASN A 6 -11.22 -3.64 -22.50
CA ASN A 6 -10.35 -2.61 -21.95
C ASN A 6 -11.00 -1.77 -20.82
N THR A 7 -11.65 -2.42 -19.84
CA THR A 7 -12.48 -1.70 -18.85
C THR A 7 -11.98 -1.74 -17.40
N ALA A 8 -10.87 -2.41 -17.11
CA ALA A 8 -10.33 -2.50 -15.74
C ALA A 8 -9.37 -1.35 -15.34
N LEU A 9 -9.11 -0.38 -16.22
CA LEU A 9 -8.11 0.68 -15.99
C LEU A 9 -8.68 2.08 -15.69
N ARG A 10 -9.96 2.18 -15.29
CA ARG A 10 -10.62 3.48 -15.05
C ARG A 10 -11.04 3.81 -13.61
N SER A 11 -10.71 3.02 -12.60
CA SER A 11 -11.05 3.39 -11.19
C SER A 11 -9.92 4.03 -10.38
N TRP A 12 -8.74 4.24 -10.97
CA TRP A 12 -7.61 4.87 -10.28
C TRP A 12 -7.55 6.35 -10.63
N GLY A 13 -8.45 7.12 -10.02
CA GLY A 13 -8.52 8.56 -10.16
C GLY A 13 -9.94 9.09 -10.31
N LEU A 14 -10.62 9.30 -9.18
CA LEU A 14 -11.60 10.38 -8.96
C LEU A 14 -12.15 10.25 -7.53
N VAL A 15 -11.60 11.04 -6.62
CA VAL A 15 -12.29 11.45 -5.39
C VAL A 15 -13.60 12.10 -5.84
N ARG A 16 -14.73 11.42 -5.64
CA ARG A 16 -16.05 12.00 -5.89
C ARG A 16 -16.44 12.84 -4.69
N GLY A 17 -16.65 14.12 -4.98
CA GLY A 17 -16.90 15.20 -4.04
C GLY A 17 -18.06 14.97 -3.09
N ILE A 18 -17.81 15.39 -1.85
CA ILE A 18 -18.80 15.68 -0.84
C ILE A 18 -19.68 16.82 -1.35
N LYS A 19 -20.99 16.57 -1.47
CA LYS A 19 -22.01 17.61 -1.71
C LYS A 19 -22.11 18.49 -0.47
N LEU A 20 -21.66 19.74 -0.55
CA LEU A 20 -22.04 20.81 0.37
C LEU A 20 -23.16 21.64 -0.25
N SER A 21 -24.25 21.78 0.50
CA SER A 21 -25.48 22.47 0.14
C SER A 21 -25.26 23.98 0.02
N TRP A 22 -25.86 24.56 -1.02
CA TRP A 22 -25.88 25.99 -1.31
C TRP A 22 -26.78 26.77 -0.35
N GLY A 23 -26.25 27.83 0.24
CA GLY A 23 -27.01 28.94 0.85
C GLY A 23 -26.60 30.24 0.19
N LEU A 24 -27.49 30.82 -0.61
CA LEU A 24 -27.31 32.09 -1.32
C LEU A 24 -27.68 33.28 -0.42
N THR A 25 -26.79 34.26 -0.30
CA THR A 25 -27.22 35.65 -0.06
C THR A 25 -26.27 36.69 -0.65
N LYS A 26 -26.77 37.32 -1.73
CA LYS A 26 -26.69 38.74 -2.15
C LYS A 26 -25.33 39.42 -2.42
N LEU A 27 -25.16 39.70 -3.72
CA LEU A 27 -24.47 40.83 -4.35
C LEU A 27 -24.59 42.17 -3.61
N VAL A 28 -23.46 42.86 -3.41
CA VAL A 28 -23.30 44.33 -3.60
C VAL A 28 -21.84 44.65 -3.98
N GLN A 29 -21.67 45.41 -5.05
CA GLN A 29 -20.57 46.34 -5.34
C GLN A 29 -21.21 47.60 -5.99
N PRO A 30 -20.52 48.74 -6.22
CA PRO A 30 -19.12 49.12 -5.96
C PRO A 30 -18.96 50.54 -5.33
N ALA A 31 -17.74 50.94 -4.94
CA ALA A 31 -17.32 52.35 -5.01
C ALA A 31 -15.79 52.53 -4.99
N SER A 32 -15.37 53.59 -5.67
CA SER A 32 -14.07 53.96 -6.25
C SER A 32 -13.08 54.73 -5.35
N ARG A 33 -11.77 54.56 -5.67
CA ARG A 33 -10.64 55.55 -5.71
C ARG A 33 -10.25 56.26 -4.39
N LEU A 34 -9.00 56.42 -3.95
CA LEU A 34 -7.75 56.90 -4.60
C LEU A 34 -6.54 56.73 -3.64
N ASN A 35 -5.32 56.80 -4.20
CA ASN A 35 -4.02 57.22 -3.63
C ASN A 35 -2.92 56.18 -3.31
N ASN A 36 -1.95 56.16 -4.22
CA ASN A 36 -0.49 56.33 -4.08
C ASN A 36 0.34 55.54 -3.06
N ALA A 37 1.39 54.95 -3.65
CA ALA A 37 2.77 54.81 -3.16
C ALA A 37 3.03 53.78 -2.05
N LEU A 38 3.48 52.60 -2.50
CA LEU A 38 4.68 51.84 -2.07
C LEU A 38 4.43 50.40 -2.51
N GLN A 39 5.13 49.94 -3.56
CA GLN A 39 5.09 48.52 -3.90
C GLN A 39 5.91 47.75 -2.87
N PRO A 40 5.33 46.75 -2.17
CA PRO A 40 6.15 45.77 -1.48
C PRO A 40 6.66 44.75 -2.52
N GLU A 41 7.98 44.58 -2.52
CA GLU A 41 8.70 43.48 -3.17
C GLU A 41 7.94 42.15 -3.06
N PRO A 42 7.83 41.35 -4.13
CA PRO A 42 7.15 40.08 -4.06
C PRO A 42 7.95 39.13 -3.15
N TYR A 43 7.37 38.82 -2.00
CA TYR A 43 7.81 37.71 -1.15
C TYR A 43 8.01 36.46 -2.03
N PRO A 44 9.18 35.79 -1.96
CA PRO A 44 9.37 34.56 -2.69
C PRO A 44 8.43 33.51 -2.10
N GLN A 45 7.34 33.21 -2.81
CA GLN A 45 6.60 31.99 -2.54
C GLN A 45 7.55 30.81 -2.85
N PRO A 46 7.66 29.80 -1.98
CA PRO A 46 8.31 28.57 -2.38
C PRO A 46 7.46 27.99 -3.50
N ALA A 47 7.94 28.17 -4.74
CA ALA A 47 7.45 27.40 -5.86
C ALA A 47 7.62 25.93 -5.45
N ARG A 48 6.52 25.28 -5.09
CA ARG A 48 6.44 23.82 -5.02
C ARG A 48 6.66 23.37 -6.46
N ARG A 49 7.93 23.26 -6.87
CA ARG A 49 8.31 22.38 -7.96
C ARG A 49 7.73 21.05 -7.55
N LEU A 50 6.74 20.58 -8.30
CA LEU A 50 6.61 19.16 -8.53
C LEU A 50 7.94 18.75 -9.17
N THR A 51 8.94 18.49 -8.33
CA THR A 51 10.00 17.58 -8.70
C THR A 51 9.27 16.28 -8.99
N THR A 52 9.12 15.97 -10.27
CA THR A 52 9.17 14.60 -10.75
C THR A 52 10.53 14.04 -10.32
N GLY A 53 10.69 13.83 -9.02
CA GLY A 53 11.78 13.08 -8.45
C GLY A 53 11.59 11.69 -9.00
N THR A 54 12.45 11.30 -9.92
CA THR A 54 12.60 9.91 -10.29
C THR A 54 12.91 9.19 -8.97
N LEU A 55 11.96 8.41 -8.46
CA LEU A 55 12.18 7.50 -7.34
C LEU A 55 13.49 6.78 -7.64
N ARG A 56 14.51 6.96 -6.80
CA ARG A 56 15.80 6.28 -6.96
C ARG A 56 15.68 4.87 -6.39
N LEU A 57 14.87 4.06 -7.07
CA LEU A 57 14.77 2.64 -6.78
C LEU A 57 16.06 1.97 -7.19
N GLY A 58 16.62 1.15 -6.29
CA GLY A 58 17.81 0.36 -6.59
C GLY A 58 17.58 -0.65 -7.72
N ARG A 59 16.36 -1.21 -7.80
CA ARG A 59 15.93 -2.14 -8.86
C ARG A 59 14.49 -1.85 -9.26
N LEU A 60 14.23 -1.85 -10.56
CA LEU A 60 12.89 -1.82 -11.12
C LEU A 60 12.36 -3.25 -11.31
N PRO A 61 11.04 -3.47 -11.43
CA PRO A 61 10.47 -4.78 -11.70
C PRO A 61 11.06 -5.49 -12.92
N SER A 62 11.54 -4.76 -13.93
CA SER A 62 12.22 -5.28 -15.12
C SER A 62 13.56 -5.96 -14.83
N ASP A 63 14.17 -5.68 -13.69
CA ASP A 63 15.54 -6.11 -13.36
C ASP A 63 15.56 -7.48 -12.65
N PHE A 64 14.39 -8.00 -12.28
CA PHE A 64 14.22 -9.31 -11.63
C PHE A 64 14.20 -10.47 -12.65
N PRO A 65 14.33 -11.75 -12.25
CA PRO A 65 14.02 -12.87 -13.14
C PRO A 65 12.50 -12.97 -13.41
N TYR A 66 12.10 -13.76 -14.40
CA TYR A 66 10.69 -14.11 -14.56
C TYR A 66 10.28 -15.10 -13.46
N VAL A 67 9.19 -14.80 -12.78
CA VAL A 67 8.53 -15.75 -11.88
C VAL A 67 7.97 -16.89 -12.72
N THR A 68 8.38 -18.12 -12.43
CA THR A 68 7.90 -19.32 -13.12
C THR A 68 6.72 -19.98 -12.43
N GLY A 69 6.44 -19.60 -11.18
CA GLY A 69 5.43 -20.24 -10.34
C GLY A 69 5.97 -21.52 -9.67
N SER A 70 7.24 -21.51 -9.28
CA SER A 70 7.86 -22.58 -8.49
C SER A 70 7.07 -22.87 -7.21
N GLU A 71 7.20 -24.07 -6.63
CA GLU A 71 6.52 -24.37 -5.37
C GLU A 71 6.98 -23.48 -4.21
N HIS A 72 8.24 -23.03 -4.20
CA HIS A 72 8.70 -22.05 -3.20
C HIS A 72 7.97 -20.72 -3.34
N TRP A 73 7.80 -20.21 -4.56
CA TRP A 73 7.02 -19.00 -4.82
C TRP A 73 5.55 -19.18 -4.43
N LYS A 74 4.93 -20.30 -4.82
CA LYS A 74 3.55 -20.59 -4.38
C LYS A 74 3.44 -20.66 -2.86
N ARG A 75 4.41 -21.25 -2.17
CA ARG A 75 4.44 -21.29 -0.69
C ARG A 75 4.48 -19.88 -0.09
N LYS A 76 5.23 -18.94 -0.67
CA LYS A 76 5.20 -17.52 -0.25
C LYS A 76 3.82 -16.90 -0.40
N VAL A 77 3.17 -17.12 -1.54
CA VAL A 77 1.83 -16.59 -1.83
C VAL A 77 0.78 -17.19 -0.88
N ARG A 78 0.79 -18.52 -0.70
CA ARG A 78 -0.08 -19.25 0.22
C ARG A 78 0.12 -18.81 1.66
N ASN A 79 1.36 -18.57 2.07
CA ASN A 79 1.66 -18.09 3.42
C ASN A 79 0.93 -16.77 3.69
N LEU A 80 1.00 -15.79 2.77
CA LEU A 80 0.28 -14.54 2.96
C LEU A 80 -1.25 -14.73 2.88
N TYR A 81 -1.73 -15.58 1.96
CA TYR A 81 -3.16 -15.93 1.89
C TYR A 81 -3.70 -16.42 3.25
N LYS A 82 -3.03 -17.40 3.85
CA LYS A 82 -3.38 -17.95 5.18
C LYS A 82 -3.31 -16.91 6.31
N ARG A 83 -2.52 -15.84 6.15
CA ARG A 83 -2.45 -14.73 7.13
C ARG A 83 -3.60 -13.76 6.96
N TYR A 84 -4.08 -13.57 5.74
CA TYR A 84 -5.28 -12.80 5.45
C TYR A 84 -6.55 -13.56 5.83
N ASP A 85 -6.65 -14.87 5.58
CA ASP A 85 -7.77 -15.72 6.03
C ASP A 85 -7.70 -15.87 7.56
N SER A 86 -8.26 -14.88 8.25
CA SER A 86 -8.02 -14.67 9.67
C SER A 86 -8.94 -15.50 10.54
N ASN A 87 -10.09 -15.89 10.00
CA ASN A 87 -11.06 -16.78 10.62
C ASN A 87 -10.82 -18.27 10.25
N ALA A 88 -9.91 -18.54 9.31
CA ALA A 88 -9.53 -19.87 8.82
C ALA A 88 -10.70 -20.64 8.19
N ASP A 89 -11.60 -19.93 7.49
CA ASP A 89 -12.75 -20.53 6.80
C ASP A 89 -12.43 -20.98 5.35
N GLY A 90 -11.20 -20.76 4.89
CA GLY A 90 -10.74 -21.11 3.55
C GLY A 90 -11.07 -20.07 2.49
N TYR A 91 -11.52 -18.88 2.90
CA TYR A 91 -11.74 -17.73 2.05
C TYR A 91 -11.09 -16.50 2.67
N VAL A 92 -10.62 -15.59 1.81
CA VAL A 92 -10.29 -14.22 2.25
C VAL A 92 -11.44 -13.33 1.85
N THR A 93 -12.01 -12.60 2.81
CA THR A 93 -13.15 -11.69 2.59
C THR A 93 -12.89 -10.29 3.10
N GLU A 94 -13.86 -9.39 2.94
CA GLU A 94 -13.84 -8.05 3.53
C GLU A 94 -13.73 -8.11 5.06
N GLU A 95 -14.46 -9.04 5.70
CA GLU A 95 -14.50 -9.21 7.14
C GLU A 95 -13.12 -9.54 7.73
N ASP A 96 -12.29 -10.28 7.01
CA ASP A 96 -10.92 -10.57 7.40
C ASP A 96 -10.05 -9.31 7.48
N PHE A 97 -10.18 -8.43 6.49
CA PHE A 97 -9.46 -7.15 6.46
C PHE A 97 -9.97 -6.18 7.52
N ILE A 98 -11.28 -6.19 7.82
CA ILE A 98 -11.83 -5.47 8.97
C ILE A 98 -11.23 -6.02 10.27
N ALA A 99 -11.16 -7.35 10.43
CA ALA A 99 -10.58 -7.97 11.61
C ALA A 99 -9.07 -7.68 11.75
N LEU A 100 -8.35 -7.62 10.64
CA LEU A 100 -6.95 -7.21 10.57
C LEU A 100 -6.79 -5.76 11.06
N GLY A 101 -7.55 -4.82 10.50
CA GLY A 101 -7.51 -3.41 10.90
C GLY A 101 -7.87 -3.18 12.37
N LYS A 102 -8.87 -3.91 12.89
CA LYS A 102 -9.24 -3.87 14.32
C LYS A 102 -8.09 -4.31 15.23
N ARG A 103 -7.37 -5.38 14.89
CA ARG A 103 -6.19 -5.83 15.66
C ARG A 103 -5.05 -4.81 15.65
N ILE A 104 -4.82 -4.16 14.50
CA ILE A 104 -3.82 -3.09 14.38
C ILE A 104 -4.22 -1.90 15.27
N ALA A 105 -5.48 -1.47 15.22
CA ALA A 105 -5.98 -0.38 16.05
C ALA A 105 -5.87 -0.72 17.55
N GLU A 106 -6.22 -1.94 17.94
CA GLU A 106 -6.17 -2.44 19.32
C GLU A 106 -4.75 -2.36 19.91
N ILE A 107 -3.74 -2.95 19.25
CA ILE A 107 -2.36 -2.96 19.79
C ILE A 107 -1.75 -1.56 19.87
N ARG A 108 -2.24 -0.63 19.04
CA ARG A 108 -1.83 0.78 19.03
C ARG A 108 -2.66 1.66 19.95
N ASN A 109 -3.65 1.09 20.67
CA ASN A 109 -4.60 1.81 21.52
C ASN A 109 -5.30 2.97 20.76
N LEU A 110 -5.66 2.73 19.50
CA LEU A 110 -6.40 3.67 18.67
C LEU A 110 -7.90 3.48 18.85
N ASP A 111 -8.63 4.58 18.85
CA ASP A 111 -10.09 4.61 18.93
C ASP A 111 -10.69 5.63 17.93
N GLY A 112 -12.02 5.66 17.86
CA GLY A 112 -12.77 6.62 17.06
C GLY A 112 -12.30 6.72 15.61
N GLU A 113 -12.03 7.95 15.16
CA GLU A 113 -11.59 8.24 13.79
C GLU A 113 -10.26 7.58 13.45
N LYS A 114 -9.32 7.45 14.41
CA LYS A 114 -8.01 6.83 14.15
C LYS A 114 -8.12 5.33 13.94
N ALA A 115 -8.97 4.65 14.70
CA ALA A 115 -9.25 3.24 14.49
C ALA A 115 -9.95 3.00 13.14
N ASN A 116 -10.94 3.84 12.80
CA ASN A 116 -11.63 3.75 11.51
C ASN A 116 -10.67 3.97 10.34
N HIS A 117 -9.76 4.94 10.45
CA HIS A 117 -8.76 5.21 9.42
C HIS A 117 -7.88 3.99 9.10
N VAL A 118 -7.45 3.25 10.11
CA VAL A 118 -6.70 1.99 9.93
C VAL A 118 -7.54 0.93 9.24
N ILE A 119 -8.81 0.79 9.63
CA ILE A 119 -9.74 -0.17 9.01
C ILE A 119 -9.99 0.21 7.54
N ASP A 120 -10.19 1.48 7.24
CA ASP A 120 -10.39 1.99 5.87
C ASP A 120 -9.18 1.70 4.98
N LYS A 121 -7.96 1.79 5.51
CA LYS A 121 -6.72 1.42 4.80
C LYS A 121 -6.66 -0.08 4.49
N CYS A 122 -7.07 -0.92 5.44
CA CYS A 122 -7.19 -2.37 5.23
C CYS A 122 -8.26 -2.69 4.18
N LEU A 123 -9.41 -2.01 4.21
CA LEU A 123 -10.49 -2.16 3.23
C LEU A 123 -10.07 -1.70 1.83
N HIS A 124 -9.36 -0.58 1.72
CA HIS A 124 -8.80 -0.13 0.45
C HIS A 124 -7.83 -1.17 -0.14
N ARG A 125 -7.05 -1.84 0.73
CA ARG A 125 -6.19 -2.93 0.29
C ARG A 125 -7.01 -4.14 -0.20
N TRP A 126 -8.05 -4.52 0.55
CA TRP A 126 -8.99 -5.57 0.15
C TRP A 126 -9.59 -5.30 -1.22
N GLU A 127 -10.14 -4.10 -1.46
CA GLU A 127 -10.71 -3.70 -2.76
C GLU A 127 -9.69 -3.86 -3.90
N GLY A 128 -8.43 -3.48 -3.66
CA GLY A 128 -7.35 -3.62 -4.63
C GLY A 128 -6.99 -5.07 -4.97
N ILE A 129 -7.15 -6.00 -4.01
CA ILE A 129 -6.87 -7.44 -4.20
C ILE A 129 -8.09 -8.15 -4.80
N ALA A 130 -9.28 -7.92 -4.27
CA ALA A 130 -10.50 -8.62 -4.64
C ALA A 130 -11.11 -8.12 -5.96
N GLY A 131 -10.88 -6.84 -6.30
CA GLY A 131 -11.55 -6.17 -7.40
C GLY A 131 -13.06 -6.17 -7.17
N ASN A 132 -13.81 -6.86 -8.03
CA ASN A 132 -15.27 -6.94 -7.94
C ASN A 132 -15.77 -8.20 -7.21
N LYS A 133 -14.88 -8.97 -6.57
CA LYS A 133 -15.26 -10.20 -5.87
C LYS A 133 -15.54 -9.90 -4.40
N ASN A 134 -16.47 -10.65 -3.81
CA ASN A 134 -16.80 -10.56 -2.39
C ASN A 134 -15.95 -11.51 -1.52
N LYS A 135 -15.27 -12.47 -2.14
CA LYS A 135 -14.37 -13.43 -1.47
C LYS A 135 -13.33 -13.96 -2.45
N LEU A 136 -12.23 -14.47 -1.92
CA LEU A 136 -11.16 -15.11 -2.68
C LEU A 136 -10.79 -16.48 -2.12
N THR A 137 -10.78 -17.48 -2.99
CA THR A 137 -10.09 -18.76 -2.75
C THR A 137 -8.57 -18.61 -2.85
N GLU A 138 -7.82 -19.58 -2.32
CA GLU A 138 -6.36 -19.64 -2.44
C GLU A 138 -5.91 -19.59 -3.91
N ASP A 139 -6.55 -20.39 -4.78
CA ASP A 139 -6.21 -20.46 -6.20
C ASP A 139 -6.46 -19.13 -6.93
N GLU A 140 -7.57 -18.45 -6.63
CA GLU A 140 -7.86 -17.14 -7.21
C GLU A 140 -6.87 -16.08 -6.74
N TYR A 141 -6.50 -16.10 -5.46
CA TYR A 141 -5.48 -15.20 -4.93
C TYR A 141 -4.13 -15.45 -5.61
N LEU A 142 -3.72 -16.72 -5.72
CA LEU A 142 -2.47 -17.12 -6.37
C LEU A 142 -2.42 -16.69 -7.84
N GLN A 143 -3.48 -16.93 -8.60
CA GLN A 143 -3.58 -16.50 -10.00
C GLN A 143 -3.54 -14.98 -10.14
N SER A 144 -4.14 -14.25 -9.19
CA SER A 144 -4.17 -12.78 -9.19
C SER A 144 -2.77 -12.21 -8.96
N ILE A 145 -2.05 -12.72 -7.95
CA ILE A 145 -0.67 -12.32 -7.69
C ILE A 145 0.26 -12.71 -8.85
N HIS A 146 0.13 -13.92 -9.40
CA HIS A 146 0.93 -14.35 -10.55
C HIS A 146 0.72 -13.41 -11.75
N SER A 147 -0.52 -13.08 -12.07
CA SER A 147 -0.84 -12.13 -13.14
C SER A 147 -0.26 -10.73 -12.87
N LEU A 148 -0.36 -10.24 -11.62
CA LEU A 148 0.12 -8.92 -11.23
C LEU A 148 1.65 -8.81 -11.29
N THR A 149 2.39 -9.86 -10.92
CA THR A 149 3.86 -9.88 -11.03
C THR A 149 4.33 -9.79 -12.50
N ILE A 150 3.67 -10.50 -13.42
CA ILE A 150 3.95 -10.43 -14.87
C ILE A 150 3.57 -9.05 -15.44
N GLN A 151 2.40 -8.51 -15.05
CA GLN A 151 1.95 -7.21 -15.52
C GLN A 151 2.87 -6.08 -15.03
N SER A 152 3.23 -6.04 -13.75
CA SER A 152 4.08 -4.98 -13.19
C SER A 152 5.46 -4.93 -13.84
N ARG A 153 5.95 -6.06 -14.35
CA ARG A 153 7.19 -6.16 -15.12
C ARG A 153 7.06 -5.61 -16.54
N SER A 154 5.94 -5.90 -17.21
CA SER A 154 5.65 -5.43 -18.58
C SER A 154 5.12 -3.99 -18.64
N ARG A 155 4.61 -3.50 -17.51
CA ARG A 155 3.95 -2.21 -17.34
C ARG A 155 4.48 -1.53 -16.08
N PRO A 156 5.68 -0.91 -16.15
CA PRO A 156 6.33 -0.27 -15.00
C PRO A 156 5.49 0.82 -14.33
N GLU A 157 4.45 1.34 -14.98
CA GLU A 157 3.50 2.26 -14.35
C GLU A 157 2.63 1.59 -13.27
N LEU A 158 2.43 0.27 -13.34
CA LEU A 158 1.67 -0.49 -12.34
C LEU A 158 2.50 -0.81 -11.09
N TYR A 159 3.82 -0.69 -11.18
CA TYR A 159 4.76 -0.90 -10.09
C TYR A 159 4.35 -0.14 -8.82
N HIS A 160 4.10 1.17 -8.95
CA HIS A 160 3.78 1.99 -7.79
C HIS A 160 2.48 1.52 -7.14
N GLY A 161 1.47 1.15 -7.93
CA GLY A 161 0.23 0.57 -7.40
C GLY A 161 0.46 -0.77 -6.70
N PHE A 162 1.32 -1.62 -7.25
CA PHE A 162 1.64 -2.93 -6.70
C PHE A 162 2.31 -2.84 -5.32
N VAL A 163 3.26 -1.91 -5.16
CA VAL A 163 3.98 -1.70 -3.89
C VAL A 163 3.16 -0.88 -2.89
N SER A 164 2.55 0.22 -3.33
CA SER A 164 1.91 1.19 -2.43
C SER A 164 0.70 0.65 -1.69
N GLY A 165 0.04 -0.40 -2.19
CA GLY A 165 -1.09 -1.02 -1.52
C GLY A 165 -0.73 -1.57 -0.14
N ASP A 166 0.38 -2.32 -0.04
CA ASP A 166 0.84 -2.87 1.25
C ASP A 166 1.59 -1.84 2.09
N PHE A 167 2.37 -0.96 1.46
CA PHE A 167 3.05 0.12 2.17
C PHE A 167 2.07 0.97 2.98
N LYS A 168 0.98 1.42 2.34
CA LYS A 168 -0.07 2.20 3.00
C LYS A 168 -0.79 1.44 4.11
N MET A 169 -0.82 0.11 4.08
CA MET A 169 -1.42 -0.65 5.17
C MET A 169 -0.48 -0.72 6.39
N MET A 170 0.83 -0.60 6.17
CA MET A 170 1.84 -0.56 7.22
C MET A 170 2.06 0.85 7.79
N ASP A 171 2.22 1.87 6.94
CA ASP A 171 2.29 3.28 7.33
C ASP A 171 0.92 3.66 7.88
N ILE A 172 0.75 3.75 9.20
CA ILE A 172 -0.56 3.90 9.84
C ILE A 172 -0.95 5.38 9.88
N ASP A 173 0.00 6.26 10.19
CA ASP A 173 -0.24 7.68 10.38
C ASP A 173 -0.05 8.56 9.12
N ASP A 174 0.25 7.94 7.96
CA ASP A 174 0.41 8.57 6.64
C ASP A 174 1.54 9.61 6.58
N ASP A 175 2.60 9.41 7.36
CA ASP A 175 3.79 10.25 7.30
C ASP A 175 4.75 9.88 6.14
N GLY A 176 4.45 8.77 5.44
CA GLY A 176 5.21 8.30 4.28
C GLY A 176 6.44 7.46 4.63
N ILE A 177 6.60 7.08 5.90
CA ILE A 177 7.61 6.15 6.39
C ILE A 177 6.93 5.10 7.27
N VAL A 178 7.60 3.96 7.51
CA VAL A 178 7.09 2.93 8.41
C VAL A 178 8.01 2.87 9.62
N SER A 179 7.50 3.28 10.76
CA SER A 179 8.19 3.13 12.05
C SER A 179 8.19 1.67 12.51
N LYS A 180 9.09 1.34 13.44
CA LYS A 180 9.15 0.01 14.05
C LYS A 180 7.83 -0.41 14.70
N ASP A 181 7.15 0.50 15.39
CA ASP A 181 5.89 0.19 16.07
C ASP A 181 4.74 -0.03 15.08
N GLU A 182 4.78 0.60 13.92
CA GLU A 182 3.82 0.36 12.83
C GLU A 182 4.05 -0.99 12.17
N HIS A 183 5.30 -1.33 11.87
CA HIS A 183 5.66 -2.65 11.34
C HIS A 183 5.29 -3.78 12.32
N VAL A 184 5.47 -3.56 13.63
CA VAL A 184 5.03 -4.49 14.68
C VAL A 184 3.51 -4.61 14.72
N ALA A 185 2.79 -3.49 14.64
CA ALA A 185 1.33 -3.49 14.64
C ALA A 185 0.77 -4.24 13.42
N PHE A 186 1.35 -4.02 12.24
CA PHE A 186 0.97 -4.75 11.03
C PHE A 186 1.16 -6.26 11.17
N PHE A 187 2.34 -6.71 11.65
CA PHE A 187 2.60 -8.12 11.90
C PHE A 187 1.65 -8.72 12.93
N TYR A 188 1.32 -7.98 13.99
CA TYR A 188 0.30 -8.37 14.95
C TYR A 188 -1.09 -8.52 14.30
N GLY A 189 -1.45 -7.62 13.39
CA GLY A 189 -2.65 -7.71 12.56
C GLY A 189 -2.71 -9.01 11.75
N LEU A 190 -1.58 -9.46 11.20
CA LEU A 190 -1.41 -10.74 10.50
C LEU A 190 -1.26 -11.96 11.44
N LYS A 191 -1.40 -11.77 12.76
CA LYS A 191 -1.17 -12.81 13.78
C LYS A 191 0.23 -13.44 13.68
N VAL A 192 1.23 -12.63 13.34
CA VAL A 192 2.65 -13.02 13.31
C VAL A 192 3.33 -12.53 14.60
N PRO A 193 4.10 -13.39 15.31
CA PRO A 193 4.80 -12.98 16.52
C PRO A 193 5.76 -11.79 16.29
N LYS A 194 5.82 -10.88 17.27
CA LYS A 194 6.65 -9.66 17.24
C LYS A 194 8.12 -9.91 16.90
N GLN A 195 8.67 -11.06 17.30
CA GLN A 195 10.05 -11.43 16.99
C GLN A 195 10.34 -11.37 15.48
N PHE A 196 9.47 -11.95 14.65
CA PHE A 196 9.66 -11.97 13.19
C PHE A 196 9.49 -10.58 12.57
N SER A 197 8.66 -9.73 13.18
CA SER A 197 8.57 -8.31 12.79
C SER A 197 9.90 -7.60 13.02
N ASN A 198 10.52 -7.77 14.19
CA ASN A 198 11.83 -7.16 14.50
C ASN A 198 12.93 -7.66 13.57
N GLU A 199 12.95 -8.96 13.27
CA GLU A 199 13.93 -9.58 12.37
C GLU A 199 13.80 -9.03 10.95
N MET A 200 12.58 -8.99 10.39
CA MET A 200 12.35 -8.45 9.05
C MET A 200 12.58 -6.94 8.99
N PHE A 201 12.18 -6.19 10.02
CA PHE A 201 12.46 -4.76 10.11
C PHE A 201 13.96 -4.47 10.00
N ALA A 202 14.79 -5.21 10.74
CA ALA A 202 16.26 -5.06 10.69
C ALA A 202 16.88 -5.45 9.33
N ILE A 203 16.19 -6.26 8.52
CA ILE A 203 16.60 -6.62 7.15
C ILE A 203 16.20 -5.51 6.15
N MET A 204 15.05 -4.86 6.38
CA MET A 204 14.50 -3.80 5.53
C MET A 204 15.12 -2.43 5.80
N ASP A 205 15.38 -2.08 7.06
CA ASP A 205 16.06 -0.85 7.49
C ASP A 205 17.56 -0.94 7.17
N THR A 206 17.91 -0.59 5.93
CA THR A 206 19.24 -0.84 5.36
C THR A 206 20.28 0.13 5.90
N ASP A 207 19.88 1.38 6.14
CA ASP A 207 20.75 2.43 6.69
C ASP A 207 20.76 2.43 8.23
N LYS A 208 19.90 1.64 8.87
CA LYS A 208 19.79 1.44 10.32
C LYS A 208 19.36 2.70 11.07
N ASN A 209 18.54 3.53 10.42
CA ASN A 209 18.02 4.75 11.01
C ASN A 209 16.78 4.52 11.92
N GLY A 210 16.24 3.29 11.94
CA GLY A 210 15.09 2.91 12.74
C GLY A 210 13.73 3.16 12.07
N LEU A 211 13.72 3.49 10.78
CA LEU A 211 12.56 3.77 9.94
C LEU A 211 12.70 3.00 8.63
N ILE A 212 11.58 2.63 8.01
CA ILE A 212 11.56 2.03 6.68
C ILE A 212 10.97 3.06 5.73
N THR A 213 11.77 3.52 4.78
CA THR A 213 11.30 4.36 3.68
C THR A 213 10.47 3.57 2.66
N PHE A 214 9.72 4.26 1.80
CA PHE A 214 9.01 3.60 0.70
C PHE A 214 9.97 2.82 -0.21
N GLU A 215 11.17 3.36 -0.48
CA GLU A 215 12.19 2.71 -1.31
C GLU A 215 12.72 1.41 -0.68
N GLU A 216 13.01 1.42 0.62
CA GLU A 216 13.45 0.23 1.36
C GLU A 216 12.36 -0.84 1.43
N PHE A 217 11.12 -0.40 1.68
CA PHE A 217 9.97 -1.28 1.60
C PHE A 217 9.83 -1.90 0.21
N ALA A 218 9.92 -1.08 -0.83
CA ALA A 218 9.79 -1.51 -2.22
C ALA A 218 10.84 -2.55 -2.60
N GLU A 219 12.10 -2.37 -2.19
CA GLU A 219 13.16 -3.35 -2.44
C GLU A 219 12.79 -4.71 -1.86
N GLY A 220 12.47 -4.78 -0.56
CA GLY A 220 12.10 -6.03 0.09
C GLY A 220 10.82 -6.66 -0.48
N PHE A 221 9.83 -5.83 -0.80
CA PHE A 221 8.56 -6.27 -1.36
C PHE A 221 8.74 -6.88 -2.76
N LEU A 222 9.53 -6.23 -3.63
CA LEU A 222 9.83 -6.75 -4.96
C LEU A 222 10.67 -8.03 -4.89
N GLU A 223 11.69 -8.07 -4.03
CA GLU A 223 12.48 -9.28 -3.79
C GLU A 223 11.57 -10.44 -3.34
N PHE A 224 10.61 -10.20 -2.45
CA PHE A 224 9.65 -11.21 -2.03
C PHE A 224 8.75 -11.71 -3.18
N TRP A 225 8.18 -10.81 -4.00
CA TRP A 225 7.20 -11.22 -5.03
C TRP A 225 7.80 -11.66 -6.35
N LEU A 226 8.96 -11.12 -6.74
CA LEU A 226 9.54 -11.28 -8.09
C LEU A 226 10.75 -12.23 -8.13
N THR A 227 11.14 -12.81 -7.00
CA THR A 227 12.18 -13.86 -6.96
C THR A 227 11.64 -15.20 -6.49
N GLU A 228 12.34 -16.27 -6.87
CA GLU A 228 12.02 -17.64 -6.47
C GLU A 228 13.19 -18.31 -5.73
N ASP A 229 14.23 -17.55 -5.35
CA ASP A 229 15.40 -18.07 -4.65
C ASP A 229 15.04 -18.49 -3.21
N PRO A 230 15.19 -19.77 -2.83
CA PRO A 230 14.92 -20.23 -1.47
C PRO A 230 15.84 -19.63 -0.41
N ASN A 231 16.98 -19.04 -0.80
CA ASN A 231 17.93 -18.38 0.11
C ASN A 231 17.75 -16.86 0.20
N ASN A 232 16.74 -16.28 -0.46
CA ASN A 232 16.48 -14.85 -0.39
C ASN A 232 16.17 -14.41 1.05
N LYS A 233 16.89 -13.40 1.55
CA LYS A 233 16.69 -12.82 2.89
C LYS A 233 15.27 -12.27 3.12
N TYR A 234 14.57 -11.89 2.05
CA TYR A 234 13.19 -11.39 2.12
C TYR A 234 12.13 -12.50 2.06
N ASN A 235 12.49 -13.80 2.01
CA ASN A 235 11.50 -14.88 1.94
C ASN A 235 10.49 -14.90 3.09
N ASN A 236 10.84 -14.31 4.24
CA ASN A 236 9.96 -14.19 5.41
C ASN A 236 9.35 -12.77 5.55
N PHE A 237 9.15 -12.04 4.45
CA PHE A 237 8.65 -10.65 4.46
C PHE A 237 7.38 -10.47 5.31
N TYR A 238 6.48 -11.47 5.29
CA TYR A 238 5.25 -11.50 6.09
C TYR A 238 5.30 -12.53 7.24
N GLY A 239 6.49 -12.77 7.78
CA GLY A 239 6.75 -13.80 8.77
C GLY A 239 7.17 -15.16 8.17
N PRO A 240 7.40 -16.17 9.03
CA PRO A 240 7.93 -17.46 8.62
C PRO A 240 6.96 -18.18 7.68
N LEU A 241 7.50 -18.76 6.62
CA LEU A 241 6.75 -19.60 5.69
C LEU A 241 6.29 -20.88 6.41
N VAL A 242 4.97 -21.06 6.49
CA VAL A 242 4.38 -22.32 6.94
C VAL A 242 4.24 -23.27 5.76
N ASP A 243 4.40 -24.56 6.03
CA ASP A 243 4.15 -25.62 5.04
C ASP A 243 2.62 -25.84 4.82
#